data_AF-A0A7J7H1E9-F1
#
_entry.id   AF-A0A7J7H1E9-F1
#
_cell.length_a   1.000
_cell.length_b   1.000
_cell.length_c   1.000
_cell.angle_alpha   90.00
_cell.angle_beta   90.00
_cell.angle_gamma   90.00
#
_symmetry.space_group_name_H-M   'P 1'
#
loop_
_entity.id
_entity.type
_entity.pdbx_description
1 polymer ?
#
loop_
_entity_poly.entity_id
_entity_poly.type
_entity_poly.pdbx_seq_one_letter_code
_entity_poly.pdbx_strand_id
1 'polypeptide(L)'
;MQLTLEFGGGLELLCDSVKIHKVNVNPQDGEDKLNMKDLLAWVRTNLIKERPEMFMKGDSVRPGVLVLVNDCDWELSGQLDTTLEEKDVVVFISTLHGG
;
A
#
# COMPACT_ATOMS: atom_id res chain seq x y z
N MET A 1 10.83 -6.23 7.99
CA MET A 1 9.58 -6.79 8.54
C MET A 1 8.76 -7.44 7.43
N GLN A 2 8.06 -8.53 7.73
CA GLN A 2 7.16 -9.18 6.77
C GLN A 2 5.77 -8.53 6.83
N LEU A 3 5.22 -8.18 5.66
CA LEU A 3 3.87 -7.63 5.50
C LEU A 3 3.09 -8.42 4.46
N THR A 4 1.76 -8.40 4.55
CA THR A 4 0.88 -8.87 3.49
C THR A 4 0.20 -7.67 2.85
N LEU A 5 0.37 -7.50 1.54
CA LEU A 5 -0.26 -6.43 0.78
C LEU A 5 -1.29 -7.02 -0.16
N GLU A 6 -2.50 -6.47 -0.15
CA GLU A 6 -3.59 -6.90 -1.02
C GLU A 6 -4.02 -5.77 -1.95
N PHE A 7 -4.15 -6.07 -3.24
CA PHE A 7 -4.63 -5.15 -4.26
C PHE A 7 -5.96 -5.65 -4.83
N GLY A 8 -6.95 -4.77 -4.84
CA GLY A 8 -8.29 -5.05 -5.36
C GLY A 8 -8.88 -3.88 -6.13
N GLY A 9 -10.06 -4.10 -6.71
CA GLY A 9 -10.75 -3.09 -7.52
C GLY A 9 -10.02 -2.74 -8.82
N GLY A 10 -9.26 -3.70 -9.37
CA GLY A 10 -8.48 -3.53 -10.60
C GLY A 10 -7.04 -3.07 -10.37
N LEU A 11 -6.64 -2.75 -9.12
CA LEU A 11 -5.26 -2.37 -8.81
C LEU A 11 -4.28 -3.53 -8.94
N GLU A 12 -4.74 -4.78 -8.83
CA GLU A 12 -3.91 -5.96 -9.04
C GLU A 12 -3.29 -6.00 -10.45
N LEU A 13 -3.95 -5.38 -11.43
CA LEU A 13 -3.45 -5.28 -12.80
C LEU A 13 -2.15 -4.48 -12.89
N LEU A 14 -1.89 -3.59 -11.93
CA LEU A 14 -0.67 -2.79 -11.87
C LEU A 14 0.54 -3.57 -11.32
N CYS A 15 0.31 -4.76 -10.72
CA CYS A 15 1.32 -5.60 -10.09
C CYS A 15 1.20 -7.07 -10.57
N ASP A 16 1.33 -7.26 -11.89
CA ASP A 16 1.34 -8.56 -12.57
C ASP A 16 0.05 -9.38 -12.42
N SER A 17 -1.09 -8.71 -12.20
CA SER A 17 -2.39 -9.34 -11.91
C SER A 17 -2.38 -10.22 -10.65
N VAL A 18 -1.43 -9.99 -9.74
CA VAL A 18 -1.31 -10.70 -8.46
C VAL A 18 -2.02 -9.88 -7.39
N LYS A 19 -3.00 -10.49 -6.72
CA LYS A 19 -3.78 -9.81 -5.67
C LYS A 19 -3.02 -9.70 -4.35
N ILE A 20 -2.41 -10.79 -3.91
CA ILE A 20 -1.79 -10.89 -2.57
C ILE A 20 -0.28 -10.99 -2.72
N HIS A 21 0.44 -10.06 -2.08
CA HIS A 21 1.90 -9.99 -2.08
C HIS A 21 2.40 -10.12 -0.64
N LYS A 22 3.17 -11.18 -0.37
CA LYS A 22 3.91 -11.28 0.90
C LYS A 22 5.29 -10.71 0.69
N VAL A 23 5.58 -9.60 1.36
CA VAL A 23 6.80 -8.81 1.14
C VAL A 23 7.61 -8.65 2.41
N ASN A 24 8.92 -8.48 2.25
CA ASN A 24 9.79 -8.05 3.32
C ASN A 24 10.21 -6.61 3.04
N VAL A 25 9.77 -5.68 3.88
CA VAL A 25 10.10 -4.26 3.78
C VAL A 25 10.97 -3.91 4.97
N ASN A 26 12.09 -3.25 4.74
CA ASN A 26 12.94 -2.77 5.82
C ASN A 26 12.67 -1.27 6.02
N PRO A 27 12.67 -0.77 7.27
CA PRO A 27 12.75 0.67 7.53
C PRO A 27 13.95 1.28 6.82
N GLN A 28 13.90 2.59 6.57
CA GLN A 28 15.05 3.30 6.01
C GLN A 28 16.24 3.29 6.99
N ASP A 29 17.46 3.41 6.45
CA ASP A 29 18.69 3.35 7.25
C ASP A 29 18.67 4.40 8.38
N GLY A 30 18.65 3.92 9.64
CA GLY A 30 18.62 4.77 10.83
C GLY A 30 17.24 5.00 11.45
N GLU A 31 16.17 4.47 10.87
CA GLU A 31 14.83 4.48 11.47
C GLU A 31 14.47 3.11 12.06
N ASP A 32 13.88 3.11 13.26
CA ASP A 32 13.44 1.89 13.94
C ASP A 32 12.06 1.40 13.46
N LYS A 33 11.31 2.24 12.74
CA LYS A 33 9.90 2.02 12.44
C LYS A 33 9.59 2.31 10.98
N LEU A 34 8.80 1.45 10.36
CA LEU A 34 8.23 1.66 9.04
C LEU A 34 6.86 2.31 9.19
N ASN A 35 6.58 3.37 8.44
CA ASN A 35 5.23 3.96 8.37
C ASN A 35 4.59 3.74 6.98
N MET A 36 3.32 4.12 6.85
CA MET A 36 2.58 4.00 5.60
C MET A 36 3.18 4.83 4.46
N LYS A 37 3.74 6.01 4.71
CA LYS A 37 4.42 6.80 3.68
C LYS A 37 5.60 6.05 3.07
N ASP A 38 6.44 5.44 3.91
CA ASP A 38 7.57 4.62 3.46
C ASP A 38 7.11 3.38 2.71
N LEU A 39 6.06 2.72 3.21
CA LEU A 39 5.46 1.58 2.52
C LEU A 39 4.96 1.97 1.13
N LEU A 40 4.26 3.09 0.98
CA LEU A 40 3.75 3.54 -0.32
C LEU A 40 4.88 3.83 -1.31
N ALA A 41 5.96 4.50 -0.87
CA ALA A 41 7.14 4.73 -1.68
C ALA A 41 7.81 3.41 -2.12
N TRP A 42 7.88 2.44 -1.20
CA TRP A 42 8.41 1.11 -1.48
C TRP A 42 7.53 0.35 -2.48
N VAL A 43 6.21 0.33 -2.29
CA VAL A 43 5.24 -0.36 -3.16
C VAL A 43 5.31 0.18 -4.58
N ARG A 44 5.32 1.52 -4.73
CA ARG A 44 5.46 2.18 -6.03
C ARG A 44 6.72 1.77 -6.78
N THR A 45 7.82 1.57 -6.05
CA THR A 45 9.12 1.26 -6.66
C THR A 45 9.28 -0.23 -6.95
N ASN A 46 8.71 -1.10 -6.10
CA ASN A 46 8.99 -2.54 -6.14
C ASN A 46 7.87 -3.36 -6.78
N LEU A 47 6.60 -3.04 -6.47
CA LEU A 47 5.46 -3.85 -6.90
C LEU A 47 4.72 -3.28 -8.11
N ILE A 48 4.59 -1.96 -8.20
CA ILE A 48 3.88 -1.35 -9.31
C ILE A 48 4.75 -1.40 -10.58
N LYS A 49 4.30 -2.13 -11.59
CA LYS A 49 5.00 -2.32 -12.88
C LYS A 49 4.43 -1.44 -13.98
N GLU A 50 3.14 -1.13 -13.91
CA GLU A 50 2.45 -0.32 -14.91
C GLU A 50 1.76 0.89 -14.28
N ARG A 51 1.82 2.03 -14.99
CA ARG A 51 1.05 3.26 -14.68
C ARG A 51 1.02 3.61 -13.19
N PRO A 52 2.15 3.93 -12.55
CA PRO A 52 2.21 4.25 -11.11
C PRO A 52 1.32 5.43 -10.70
N GLU A 53 0.99 6.32 -11.64
CA GLU A 53 0.02 7.42 -11.47
C GLU A 53 -1.44 6.96 -11.30
N MET A 54 -1.74 5.70 -11.59
CA MET A 54 -3.04 5.07 -11.30
C MET A 54 -3.14 4.63 -9.84
N PHE A 55 -2.01 4.35 -9.20
CA PHE A 55 -1.94 3.96 -7.79
C PHE A 55 -1.69 5.15 -6.86
N MET A 56 -0.74 6.03 -7.19
CA MET A 56 -0.34 7.17 -6.35
C MET A 56 -0.53 8.52 -7.03
N LYS A 57 -0.76 9.56 -6.21
CA LYS A 57 -0.72 10.96 -6.61
C LYS A 57 0.09 11.76 -5.58
N GLY A 58 1.26 12.24 -5.99
CA GLY A 58 2.22 12.85 -5.07
C GLY A 58 2.77 11.79 -4.11
N ASP A 59 2.63 12.04 -2.81
CA ASP A 59 3.19 11.19 -1.75
C ASP A 59 2.16 10.23 -1.13
N SER A 60 0.93 10.20 -1.64
CA SER A 60 -0.16 9.38 -1.13
C SER A 60 -0.85 8.60 -2.25
N VAL A 61 -1.77 7.71 -1.88
CA VAL A 61 -2.63 6.99 -2.83
C VAL A 61 -3.49 7.96 -3.62
N ARG A 62 -3.82 7.58 -4.86
CA ARG A 62 -4.71 8.37 -5.72
C ARG A 62 -6.11 8.47 -5.08
N PRO A 63 -6.78 9.64 -5.15
CA PRO A 63 -8.18 9.75 -4.74
C PRO A 63 -9.05 8.67 -5.38
N GLY A 64 -9.90 8.03 -4.57
CA GLY A 64 -10.69 6.86 -4.98
C GLY A 64 -9.96 5.52 -4.80
N VAL A 65 -8.84 5.49 -4.10
CA VAL A 65 -8.26 4.27 -3.52
C VAL A 65 -8.54 4.28 -2.02
N LEU A 66 -9.24 3.25 -1.53
CA LEU A 66 -9.43 2.97 -0.12
C LEU A 66 -8.23 2.18 0.40
N VAL A 67 -7.77 2.51 1.61
CA VAL A 67 -6.65 1.84 2.27
C VAL A 67 -7.10 1.33 3.63
N LEU A 68 -6.89 0.04 3.87
CA LEU A 68 -7.15 -0.59 5.16
C LEU A 68 -5.84 -1.13 5.74
N VAL A 69 -5.66 -0.97 7.05
CA VAL A 69 -4.59 -1.61 7.81
C VAL A 69 -5.26 -2.52 8.84
N ASN A 70 -5.05 -3.83 8.72
CA ASN A 70 -5.71 -4.86 9.54
C ASN A 70 -7.23 -4.68 9.61
N ASP A 71 -7.87 -4.56 8.43
CA ASP A 71 -9.32 -4.32 8.25
C ASP A 71 -9.85 -3.00 8.86
N CYS A 72 -8.97 -2.13 9.36
CA CYS A 72 -9.32 -0.82 9.86
C CYS A 72 -9.04 0.25 8.80
N ASP A 73 -9.96 1.21 8.66
CA ASP A 73 -9.76 2.35 7.78
C ASP A 73 -8.58 3.20 8.27
N TRP A 74 -7.58 3.39 7.41
CA TRP A 74 -6.36 4.14 7.75
C TRP A 74 -6.64 5.60 8.14
N GLU A 75 -7.80 6.15 7.77
CA GLU A 75 -8.23 7.50 8.16
C GLU A 75 -8.36 7.61 9.69
N LEU A 76 -8.61 6.49 10.37
CA LEU A 76 -8.68 6.39 11.83
C LEU A 76 -7.32 6.11 12.48
N SER A 77 -6.30 5.75 11.69
CA SER A 77 -4.99 5.26 12.17
C SER A 77 -3.83 6.23 11.93
N GLY A 78 -4.12 7.43 11.43
CA GLY A 78 -3.09 8.45 11.15
C GLY A 78 -2.61 8.46 9.69
N GLN A 79 -3.27 7.71 8.79
CA GLN A 79 -3.01 7.69 7.35
C GLN A 79 -1.53 7.41 7.04
N LEU A 80 -0.81 8.39 6.49
CA LEU A 80 0.60 8.29 6.11
C LEU A 80 1.54 8.06 7.32
N ASP A 81 1.16 8.54 8.50
CA ASP A 81 1.97 8.45 9.72
C ASP A 81 1.71 7.15 10.49
N THR A 82 0.77 6.31 10.03
CA THR A 82 0.48 5.01 10.65
C THR A 82 1.75 4.16 10.67
N THR A 83 2.23 3.81 11.87
CA THR A 83 3.34 2.86 12.04
C THR A 83 2.85 1.45 11.76
N LEU A 84 3.62 0.68 11.01
CA LEU A 84 3.33 -0.70 10.67
C LEU A 84 4.06 -1.66 11.61
N GLU A 85 3.45 -2.81 11.85
CA GLU A 85 3.97 -3.91 12.66
C GLU A 85 4.16 -5.20 11.86
N GLU A 86 4.99 -6.10 12.40
CA GLU A 86 5.32 -7.37 11.76
C GLU A 86 4.05 -8.20 11.56
N LYS A 87 3.83 -8.67 10.33
CA LYS A 87 2.64 -9.40 9.85
C LYS A 87 1.37 -8.58 9.67
N ASP A 88 1.45 -7.25 9.68
CA ASP A 88 0.31 -6.43 9.29
C ASP A 88 -0.17 -6.75 7.87
N VAL A 89 -1.49 -6.62 7.70
CA VAL A 89 -2.17 -6.73 6.41
C VAL A 89 -2.58 -5.33 5.96
N VAL A 90 -2.11 -4.92 4.79
CA VAL A 90 -2.48 -3.63 4.18
C VAL A 90 -3.21 -3.89 2.88
N VAL A 91 -4.43 -3.37 2.76
CA VAL A 91 -5.31 -3.60 1.62
C VAL A 91 -5.53 -2.29 0.87
N PHE A 92 -5.34 -2.32 -0.45
CA PHE A 92 -5.59 -1.21 -1.37
C PHE A 92 -6.72 -1.58 -2.32
N ILE A 93 -7.83 -0.83 -2.30
CA ILE A 93 -8.99 -1.09 -3.15
C ILE A 93 -9.30 0.16 -3.96
N SER A 94 -9.24 0.06 -5.28
CA SER A 94 -9.76 1.11 -6.15
C SER A 94 -11.29 1.07 -6.16
N THR A 95 -11.93 2.17 -5.77
CA THR A 95 -13.39 2.36 -5.79
C THR A 95 -13.89 3.02 -7.07
N LEU A 96 -12.98 3.52 -7.93
CA LEU A 96 -13.29 4.22 -9.17
C LEU A 96 -13.38 3.32 -10.41
N HIS A 97 -12.73 2.16 -10.40
CA HIS A 97 -12.57 1.31 -11.60
C HIS A 97 -13.57 0.14 -11.67
N GLY A 98 -14.71 0.24 -10.98
CA GLY A 98 -15.80 -0.73 -11.08
C GLY A 98 -16.69 -0.45 -12.29
N GLY A 99 -16.25 -0.90 -13.47
CA GLY A 99 -17.06 -1.01 -14.68
C GLY A 99 -17.23 -2.47 -15.08
#